data_AF-A0A935R4Z0-F1
#
_entry.id   AF-A0A935R4Z0-F1
#
_cell.length_a   1.000
_cell.length_b   1.000
_cell.length_c   1.000
_cell.angle_alpha   90.00
_cell.angle_beta   90.00
_cell.angle_gamma   90.00
#
_symmetry.space_group_name_H-M   'P 1'
#
loop_
_entity.id
_entity.type
_entity.pdbx_description
1 polymer ?
#
loop_
_entity_poly.entity_id
_entity_poly.type
_entity_poly.pdbx_seq_one_letter_code
_entity_poly.pdbx_strand_id
1 'polypeptide(L)'
;MSTVQPACRFLFGQVLQQRKIWFEIPMAKVPKRLPVVLSREDIGRLFAACGTLRTRTVLMATYAAGLRVSEVCALHVSDIESAPDRMCLK
;
A
#
# COMPACT_ATOMS: atom_id res chain seq x y z
N MET A 1 15.09 -2.40 -7.04
CA MET A 1 14.33 -2.89 -8.21
C MET A 1 14.89 -4.25 -8.61
N SER A 2 14.19 -5.33 -8.25
CA SER A 2 14.58 -6.72 -8.57
C SER A 2 13.62 -7.36 -9.59
N THR A 3 13.02 -6.54 -10.46
CA THR A 3 11.93 -6.95 -11.38
C THR A 3 12.39 -7.71 -12.62
N VAL A 4 13.71 -7.79 -12.87
CA VAL A 4 14.26 -8.38 -14.10
C VAL A 4 13.97 -9.88 -14.19
N GLN A 5 14.18 -10.65 -13.11
CA GLN A 5 13.97 -12.09 -13.14
C GLN A 5 12.49 -12.49 -13.32
N PRO A 6 11.51 -11.91 -12.60
CA PRO A 6 10.10 -12.16 -12.88
C PRO A 6 9.69 -11.76 -14.30
N ALA A 7 10.18 -10.63 -14.82
CA ALA A 7 9.88 -10.17 -16.17
C ALA A 7 10.41 -11.13 -17.24
N CYS A 8 11.66 -11.58 -17.12
CA CYS A 8 12.23 -12.60 -18.00
C CYS A 8 11.46 -13.93 -17.90
N ARG A 9 11.12 -14.37 -16.68
CA ARG A 9 10.32 -15.60 -16.48
C ARG A 9 8.94 -15.51 -17.13
N PHE A 10 8.28 -14.35 -17.05
CA PHE A 10 6.98 -14.10 -17.70
C PHE A 10 7.10 -14.14 -19.23
N LEU A 11 8.06 -13.40 -19.80
CA LEU A 11 8.27 -13.34 -21.24
C LEU A 11 8.58 -14.74 -21.82
N PHE A 12 9.58 -15.43 -21.26
CA PHE A 12 10.01 -16.72 -21.82
C PHE A 12 9.04 -17.86 -21.47
N GLY A 13 8.44 -17.84 -20.28
CA GLY A 13 7.54 -18.91 -19.81
C GLY A 13 6.11 -18.78 -20.32
N GLN A 14 5.57 -17.56 -20.44
CA GLN A 14 4.16 -17.32 -20.74
C GLN A 14 3.93 -16.77 -22.15
N VAL A 15 4.81 -15.90 -22.66
CA VAL A 15 4.68 -15.34 -24.01
C VAL A 15 5.32 -16.26 -25.06
N LEU A 16 6.56 -16.71 -24.82
CA LEU A 16 7.35 -17.49 -25.78
C LEU A 16 7.22 -19.01 -25.61
N GLN A 17 6.48 -19.50 -24.61
CA GLN A 17 6.26 -20.93 -24.31
C GLN A 17 7.56 -21.75 -24.10
N GLN A 18 8.69 -21.09 -23.88
CA GLN A 18 10.01 -21.71 -23.68
C GLN A 18 10.29 -21.95 -22.20
N ARG A 19 9.56 -22.91 -21.61
CA ARG A 19 9.64 -23.27 -20.18
C ARG A 19 11.02 -23.77 -19.69
N LYS A 20 11.93 -24.13 -20.60
CA LYS A 20 13.23 -24.76 -20.28
C LYS A 20 14.37 -23.76 -20.07
N ILE A 21 14.17 -22.47 -20.31
CA ILE A 21 15.22 -21.46 -20.13
C ILE A 21 15.27 -21.06 -18.65
N TRP A 22 16.31 -21.54 -17.96
CA TRP A 22 16.59 -21.19 -16.57
C TRP A 22 17.49 -19.96 -16.54
N PHE A 23 16.95 -18.83 -16.09
CA PHE A 23 17.73 -17.63 -15.82
C PHE A 23 18.21 -17.65 -14.37
N GLU A 24 19.51 -17.90 -14.14
CA GLU A 24 20.17 -17.67 -12.87
C GLU A 24 20.48 -16.18 -12.70
N ILE A 25 19.43 -15.37 -12.53
CA ILE A 25 19.59 -13.96 -12.17
C ILE A 25 19.71 -13.91 -10.64
N PRO A 26 20.82 -13.42 -10.08
CA PRO A 26 20.95 -13.30 -8.63
C PRO A 26 19.95 -12.25 -8.11
N MET A 27 18.91 -12.71 -7.42
CA MET A 27 17.99 -11.83 -6.70
C MET A 27 18.67 -11.28 -5.44
N ALA A 28 19.11 -10.03 -5.51
CA ALA A 28 19.39 -9.29 -4.29
C ALA A 28 18.06 -9.01 -3.57
N LYS A 29 17.83 -9.69 -2.44
CA LYS A 29 16.76 -9.30 -1.52
C LYS A 29 17.04 -7.87 -1.08
N VAL A 30 16.17 -6.94 -1.46
CA VAL A 30 16.28 -5.56 -0.99
C VAL A 30 16.14 -5.59 0.54
N PRO A 31 17.14 -5.11 1.31
CA PRO A 31 17.03 -5.08 2.76
C PRO A 31 15.82 -4.22 3.14
N LYS A 32 14.82 -4.84 3.77
CA LYS A 32 13.67 -4.12 4.29
C LYS A 32 14.15 -3.32 5.50
N ARG A 33 14.32 -2.01 5.32
CA ARG A 33 14.55 -1.09 6.45
C ARG A 33 13.31 -1.13 7.34
N LEU A 34 13.52 -1.17 8.65
CA LEU A 34 12.43 -1.04 9.61
C LEU A 34 11.69 0.29 9.33
N PRO A 35 10.35 0.26 9.21
CA PRO A 35 9.60 1.48 8.96
C PRO A 35 9.79 2.44 10.14
N VAL A 36 10.07 3.71 9.83
CA VAL A 36 10.09 4.77 10.85
C VAL A 36 8.65 4.95 11.32
N VAL A 37 8.38 4.58 12.58
CA VAL A 37 7.06 4.75 13.19
C VAL A 37 6.95 6.19 13.71
N LEU A 38 5.92 6.90 13.28
CA LEU A 38 5.64 8.26 13.77
C LEU A 38 5.11 8.21 15.20
N SER A 39 5.54 9.18 16.03
CA SER A 39 4.98 9.34 17.38
C SER A 39 3.57 9.93 17.32
N ARG A 40 2.79 9.79 18.40
CA ARG A 40 1.44 10.38 18.49
C ARG A 40 1.47 11.91 18.33
N GLU A 41 2.53 12.56 18.77
CA GLU A 41 2.74 14.00 18.64
C GLU A 41 3.01 14.41 17.20
N ASP A 42 3.80 13.62 16.46
CA ASP A 42 4.04 13.84 15.03
C ASP A 42 2.75 13.71 14.22
N ILE A 43 1.91 12.73 14.57
CA ILE A 43 0.61 12.52 13.92
C ILE A 43 -0.35 13.68 14.21
N GLY A 44 -0.36 14.21 15.44
CA GLY A 44 -1.11 15.40 15.79
C GLY A 44 -0.68 16.62 14.96
N ARG A 45 0.63 16.84 14.82
CA ARG A 45 1.19 17.91 13.97
C ARG A 45 0.85 17.70 12.49
N LEU A 46 0.88 16.47 11.99
CA LEU A 46 0.50 16.13 10.62
C LEU A 46 -0.97 16.50 10.34
N PHE A 47 -1.88 16.12 11.23
CA PHE A 47 -3.30 16.47 11.08
C PHE A 47 -3.57 17.97 11.22
N ALA A 48 -2.80 18.68 12.06
CA ALA A 48 -2.90 20.13 12.20
C ALA A 48 -2.39 20.89 10.95
N ALA A 49 -1.39 20.36 10.26
CA ALA A 49 -0.86 20.93 9.03
C ALA A 49 -1.78 20.72 7.80
N CYS A 50 -2.83 19.91 7.92
CA CYS A 50 -3.76 19.65 6.82
C CYS A 50 -4.70 20.85 6.60
N GLY A 51 -4.46 21.60 5.52
CA GLY A 51 -5.25 22.80 5.18
C GLY A 51 -6.67 22.55 4.65
N THR A 52 -7.04 21.30 4.31
CA THR A 52 -8.39 20.97 3.82
C THR A 52 -9.01 19.82 4.62
N LEU A 53 -10.34 19.89 4.78
CA LEU A 53 -11.10 18.84 5.45
C LEU A 53 -10.91 17.49 4.75
N ARG A 54 -10.95 17.45 3.41
CA ARG A 54 -10.77 16.23 2.62
C ARG A 54 -9.46 15.52 2.98
N THR A 55 -8.32 16.22 2.91
CA THR A 55 -7.02 15.62 3.20
C THR A 55 -6.91 15.14 4.64
N ARG A 56 -7.46 15.92 5.58
CA ARG A 56 -7.49 15.56 7.00
C ARG A 56 -8.32 14.30 7.25
N THR A 57 -9.53 14.21 6.68
CA THR A 57 -10.41 13.04 6.83
C THR A 57 -9.75 11.79 6.25
N VAL A 58 -9.15 11.89 5.07
CA VAL A 58 -8.44 10.76 4.43
C VAL A 58 -7.28 10.27 5.30
N LEU A 59 -6.44 11.18 5.80
CA LEU A 59 -5.30 10.80 6.64
C LEU A 59 -5.76 10.22 7.98
N MET A 60 -6.80 10.77 8.60
CA MET A 60 -7.37 10.25 9.85
C MET A 60 -7.99 8.86 9.65
N ALA A 61 -8.76 8.65 8.58
CA ALA A 61 -9.36 7.36 8.26
C ALA A 61 -8.29 6.30 7.99
N THR A 62 -7.27 6.65 7.19
CA THR A 62 -6.11 5.77 6.93
C THR A 62 -5.40 5.39 8.23
N TYR A 63 -5.19 6.37 9.12
CA TYR A 63 -4.51 6.14 10.39
C TYR A 63 -5.34 5.30 11.37
N ALA A 64 -6.65 5.57 11.48
CA ALA A 64 -7.54 4.88 12.42
C ALA A 64 -7.89 3.46 11.98
N ALA A 65 -8.15 3.26 10.68
CA ALA A 65 -8.53 1.96 10.12
C ALA A 65 -7.35 1.15 9.56
N GLY A 66 -6.16 1.75 9.43
CA GLY A 66 -4.96 1.07 8.95
C GLY A 66 -4.99 0.73 7.45
N LEU A 67 -5.76 1.48 6.67
CA LEU A 67 -5.96 1.23 5.25
C LEU A 67 -4.66 1.36 4.43
N ARG A 68 -4.52 0.55 3.39
CA ARG A 68 -3.48 0.74 2.38
C ARG A 68 -3.86 1.87 1.44
N VAL A 69 -2.85 2.48 0.81
CA VAL A 69 -3.04 3.57 -0.16
C VAL A 69 -4.03 3.19 -1.27
N SER A 70 -3.96 1.97 -1.80
CA SER A 70 -4.89 1.50 -2.83
C SER A 70 -6.34 1.39 -2.34
N GLU A 71 -6.55 1.02 -1.07
CA GLU A 71 -7.88 0.87 -0.47
C GLU A 71 -8.50 2.26 -0.23
N VAL A 72 -7.72 3.19 0.31
CA VAL A 72 -8.14 4.59 0.50
C VAL A 72 -8.49 5.27 -0.82
N CYS A 73 -7.70 5.03 -1.88
CA CYS A 73 -7.95 5.62 -3.20
C CYS A 73 -9.22 5.06 -3.87
N ALA A 74 -9.62 3.83 -3.54
CA ALA A 74 -10.81 3.19 -4.08
C ALA A 74 -12.06 3.36 -3.20
N LEU A 75 -11.92 3.97 -2.01
CA LEU A 75 -12.99 4.07 -1.02
C LEU A 75 -14.16 4.92 -1.53
N HIS A 76 -15.35 4.33 -1.54
CA HIS A 76 -16.60 5.02 -1.80
C HIS A 76 -17.41 5.22 -0.51
N VAL A 77 -18.34 6.18 -0.54
CA VAL A 77 -19.24 6.45 0.61
C VAL A 77 -20.13 5.24 0.92
N SER A 78 -20.46 4.42 -0.09
CA SER A 78 -21.19 3.16 0.07
C SER A 78 -20.48 2.13 0.93
N ASP A 79 -19.15 2.23 1.02
CA ASP A 79 -18.32 1.23 1.70
C ASP A 79 -18.20 1.55 3.19
N ILE A 80 -18.69 2.72 3.61
CA ILE A 80 -18.68 3.19 5.00
C ILE A 80 -19.96 2.74 5.69
N GLU A 81 -19.85 1.70 6.51
CA GLU A 81 -20.91 1.28 7.41
C GLU A 81 -20.71 1.94 8.78
N SER A 82 -21.51 2.97 9.03
CA SER A 82 -21.54 3.66 10.33
C SER A 82 -22.56 2.99 11.24
N ALA A 83 -22.08 2.23 12.21
CA ALA A 83 -22.86 1.76 13.35
C ALA A 83 -22.58 2.66 14.57
N PRO A 84 -23.51 2.75 15.55
CA PRO A 84 -23.35 3.63 16.71
C PRO A 84 -22.12 3.31 17.58
N ASP A 85 -21.61 2.08 17.51
CA ASP A 85 -20.46 1.58 18.27
C ASP A 85 -19.17 1.45 17.44
N ARG A 86 -19.26 1.44 16.11
CA ARG A 86 -18.12 1.19 15.21
C ARG A 86 -18.34 1.74 13.80
N MET A 87 -17.25 2.07 13.13
CA MET A 87 -17.25 2.30 11.68
C MET A 87 -16.54 1.13 11.00
N CYS A 88 -17.24 0.43 10.11
CA CYS A 88 -16.68 -0.65 9.29
C CYS A 88 -16.50 -0.15 7.86
N LEU A 89 -15.40 -0.56 7.22
CA LEU A 89 -15.10 -0.28 5.83
C LEU A 89 -15.10 -1.62 5.08
N LYS A 90 -15.91 -1.72 4.03
CA LYS A 90 -16.03 -2.94 3.20
C LYS A 90 -14.99 -3.00 2.09
#